data_AF-A0A183UDE1-F1
#
_entry.id   AF-A0A183UDE1-F1
#
_cell.length_a   1.000
_cell.length_b   1.000
_cell.length_c   1.000
_cell.angle_alpha   90.00
_cell.angle_beta   90.00
_cell.angle_gamma   90.00
#
_symmetry.space_group_name_H-M   'P 1'
#
loop_
_entity.id
_entity.type
_entity.pdbx_description
1 polymer ?
#
loop_
_entity_poly.entity_id
_entity_poly.type
_entity_poly.pdbx_seq_one_letter_code
_entity_poly.pdbx_strand_id
1 'polypeptide(L)'
;MYEAKVIACTAVLLSSLSILTCLLVIPSLFNTINQLHNDVVDGVQVFRVETDNAWTQMMDVQVSMSPKSKPRENPFNSVFRQKRQNFAGLPHYCQCEPPKRNCPPGPPGPSGDQGADGRKQVSSFMLIIIYPN
;
A
#
# COMPACT_ATOMS: atom_id res chain seq x y z
N MET A 1 -34.76 43.31 25.63
CA MET A 1 -33.38 43.28 26.15
C MET A 1 -33.01 41.96 26.83
N TYR A 2 -33.94 41.25 27.50
CA TYR A 2 -33.64 39.98 28.16
C TYR A 2 -33.40 38.81 27.17
N GLU A 3 -34.22 38.69 26.13
CA GLU A 3 -34.08 37.68 25.06
C GLU A 3 -32.67 37.64 24.46
N ALA A 4 -32.14 38.81 24.08
CA ALA A 4 -30.79 38.91 23.52
C ALA A 4 -29.69 38.46 24.49
N LYS A 5 -29.87 38.70 25.80
CA LYS A 5 -28.91 38.24 26.83
C LYS A 5 -28.97 36.73 27.01
N VAL A 6 -30.17 36.13 26.97
CA VAL A 6 -30.34 34.67 27.07
C VAL A 6 -29.64 33.97 25.89
N ILE A 7 -29.88 34.44 24.66
CA ILE A 7 -29.25 33.87 23.45
C ILE A 7 -27.72 34.00 23.53
N ALA A 8 -27.20 35.17 23.90
CA ALA A 8 -25.76 35.38 24.03
C ALA A 8 -25.12 34.47 25.09
N CYS A 9 -25.76 34.34 26.26
CA CYS A 9 -25.27 33.45 27.33
C CYS A 9 -25.26 31.99 26.88
N THR A 10 -26.32 31.52 26.20
CA THR A 10 -26.36 30.13 25.71
C THR A 10 -25.25 29.84 24.70
N ALA A 11 -24.98 30.77 23.78
CA ALA A 11 -23.94 30.60 22.77
C ALA A 11 -22.54 30.52 23.40
N VAL A 12 -22.26 31.37 24.38
CA VAL A 12 -20.97 31.37 25.11
C VAL A 12 -20.80 30.09 25.92
N LEU A 13 -21.85 29.63 26.60
CA LEU A 13 -21.82 28.38 27.38
C LEU A 13 -21.56 27.17 26.47
N LEU A 14 -22.26 27.06 25.34
CA LEU A 14 -22.06 25.95 24.40
C LEU A 14 -20.65 25.95 23.79
N SER A 15 -20.16 27.14 23.40
CA SER A 15 -18.83 27.27 22.81
C SER A 15 -17.73 26.91 23.83
N SER A 16 -17.86 27.39 25.06
CA SER A 16 -16.90 27.07 26.13
C SER A 16 -16.93 25.59 26.51
N LEU A 17 -18.12 24.97 26.61
CA LEU A 17 -18.26 23.53 26.85
C LEU A 17 -17.63 22.69 25.73
N SER A 18 -17.79 23.12 24.46
CA SER A 18 -17.16 22.44 23.32
C SER A 18 -15.64 22.46 23.43
N ILE A 19 -15.05 23.63 23.71
CA ILE A 19 -13.60 23.78 23.89
C ILE A 19 -13.11 22.94 25.06
N LEU A 20 -13.82 22.96 26.19
CA LEU A 20 -13.49 22.13 27.36
C LEU A 20 -13.53 20.64 27.04
N THR A 21 -14.52 20.20 26.27
CA THR A 21 -14.64 18.81 25.82
C THR A 21 -13.43 18.42 24.98
N CYS A 22 -13.03 19.26 24.01
CA CYS A 22 -11.85 19.02 23.19
C CYS A 22 -10.58 18.89 24.06
N LEU A 23 -10.41 19.76 25.06
CA LEU A 23 -9.26 19.73 25.96
C LEU A 23 -9.20 18.47 26.84
N LEU A 24 -10.34 17.86 27.16
CA LEU A 24 -10.40 16.60 27.93
C LEU A 24 -10.24 15.35 27.05
N VAL A 25 -10.78 15.38 25.83
CA VAL A 25 -10.73 14.23 24.89
C VAL A 25 -9.33 14.03 24.32
N ILE A 26 -8.60 15.11 24.01
CA ILE A 26 -7.27 15.02 23.40
C ILE A 26 -6.27 14.19 24.27
N PRO A 27 -6.12 14.46 25.58
CA PRO A 27 -5.27 13.64 26.44
C PRO A 27 -5.69 12.16 26.50
N SER A 28 -7.00 11.90 26.53
CA SER A 28 -7.51 10.52 26.53
C SER A 28 -7.12 9.79 25.25
N LEU A 29 -7.32 10.41 24.08
CA LEU A 29 -6.92 9.83 22.80
C LEU A 29 -5.42 9.61 22.70
N PHE A 30 -4.62 10.55 23.20
CA PHE A 30 -3.16 10.39 23.21
C PHE A 30 -2.72 9.17 24.04
N ASN A 31 -3.32 8.97 25.21
CA ASN A 31 -3.06 7.78 26.04
C ASN A 31 -3.47 6.49 25.32
N THR A 32 -4.65 6.47 24.68
CA THR A 32 -5.09 5.32 23.90
C THR A 32 -4.15 5.02 22.73
N ILE A 33 -3.69 6.03 21.99
CA ILE A 33 -2.75 5.86 20.88
C ILE A 33 -1.43 5.27 21.37
N ASN A 34 -0.90 5.76 22.50
CA ASN A 34 0.35 5.22 23.04
C ASN A 34 0.21 3.76 23.49
N GLN A 35 -0.92 3.41 24.11
CA GLN A 35 -1.21 2.02 24.48
C GLN A 35 -1.29 1.14 23.24
N LEU A 36 -2.11 1.52 22.25
CA LEU A 36 -2.24 0.77 21.00
C LEU A 36 -0.91 0.64 20.25
N HIS A 37 -0.07 1.67 20.27
CA HIS A 37 1.25 1.62 19.68
C HIS A 37 2.12 0.54 20.34
N ASN A 38 2.16 0.52 21.67
CA ASN A 38 2.92 -0.47 22.43
C ASN A 38 2.39 -1.89 22.17
N ASP A 39 1.07 -2.07 22.19
CA ASP A 39 0.44 -3.37 21.96
C ASP A 39 0.73 -3.91 20.55
N VAL A 40 0.69 -3.05 19.52
CA VAL A 40 1.02 -3.43 18.14
C VAL A 40 2.50 -3.76 18.00
N VAL A 41 3.39 -2.98 18.60
CA VAL A 41 4.84 -3.23 18.55
C VAL A 41 5.16 -4.57 19.21
N ASP A 42 4.59 -4.84 20.38
CA ASP A 42 4.75 -6.12 21.09
C ASP A 42 4.19 -7.29 20.27
N GLY A 43 2.97 -7.15 19.75
CA GLY A 43 2.34 -8.18 18.91
C GLY A 43 3.15 -8.50 17.64
N VAL A 44 3.75 -7.50 16.98
CA VAL A 44 4.64 -7.70 15.83
C VAL A 44 5.93 -8.41 16.23
N GLN A 45 6.49 -8.12 17.40
CA GLN A 45 7.68 -8.81 17.91
C GLN A 45 7.38 -10.29 18.17
N VAL A 46 6.27 -10.60 18.83
CA VAL A 46 5.83 -11.99 19.09
C VAL A 46 5.60 -12.74 17.78
N PHE A 47 4.85 -12.15 16.83
CA PHE A 47 4.59 -12.77 15.54
C PHE A 47 5.88 -13.06 14.75
N ARG A 48 6.87 -12.17 14.80
CA ARG A 48 8.19 -12.38 14.17
C ARG A 48 8.90 -13.58 14.78
N VAL A 49 8.95 -13.68 16.10
CA VAL A 49 9.61 -14.79 16.80
C VAL A 49 8.92 -16.12 16.46
N GLU A 50 7.59 -16.17 16.48
CA GLU A 50 6.85 -17.38 16.12
C GLU A 50 7.08 -17.78 14.65
N THR A 51 7.06 -16.81 13.74
CA THR A 51 7.28 -17.06 12.30
C THR A 51 8.71 -17.52 12.01
N ASP A 52 9.71 -16.91 12.64
CA ASP A 52 11.13 -17.27 12.47
C ASP A 52 11.43 -18.67 13.04
N ASN A 53 10.81 -19.00 14.18
CA ASN A 53 10.85 -20.36 14.74
C ASN A 53 10.21 -21.38 13.79
N ALA A 54 9.05 -21.07 13.21
CA ALA A 54 8.39 -21.94 12.24
C ALA A 54 9.24 -22.11 10.96
N TRP A 55 9.86 -21.04 10.47
CA TRP A 55 10.77 -21.08 9.33
C TRP A 55 11.99 -21.97 9.60
N THR A 56 12.61 -21.82 10.78
CA THR A 56 13.76 -22.65 11.19
C THR A 56 13.39 -24.13 11.25
N GLN A 57 12.22 -24.46 11.82
CA GLN A 57 11.72 -25.84 11.86
C GLN A 57 11.47 -26.40 10.44
N MET A 58 10.89 -25.63 9.53
CA MET A 58 10.69 -26.04 8.14
C MET A 58 12.03 -26.32 7.42
N MET A 59 13.05 -25.49 7.67
CA MET A 59 14.36 -25.65 7.06
C MET A 59 15.10 -26.88 7.60
N ASP A 60 15.00 -27.17 8.90
CA ASP A 60 15.61 -28.37 9.51
C ASP A 60 15.05 -29.67 8.89
N VAL A 61 13.73 -29.70 8.63
CA VAL A 61 13.09 -30.82 7.92
C VAL A 61 13.66 -30.99 6.51
N GLN A 62 13.88 -29.90 5.76
CA GLN A 62 14.48 -29.96 4.41
C GLN A 62 15.94 -30.46 4.43
N VAL A 63 16.70 -30.13 5.48
CA VAL A 63 18.08 -30.58 5.66
C VAL A 63 18.14 -32.06 6.06
N SER A 64 17.21 -32.52 6.90
CA SER A 64 17.15 -33.93 7.34
C SER A 64 16.71 -34.92 6.25
N MET A 65 15.96 -34.47 5.24
CA MET A 65 15.52 -35.31 4.11
C MET A 65 16.52 -35.38 2.95
N SER A 66 17.68 -34.69 3.01
CA SER A 66 18.69 -34.73 1.95
C SER A 66 19.70 -35.88 2.12
N PRO A 67 19.87 -36.78 1.13
CA PRO A 67 20.85 -37.88 1.21
C PRO A 67 22.29 -37.37 1.29
N LYS A 68 23.09 -37.96 2.19
CA LYS A 68 24.48 -37.61 2.56
C LYS A 68 25.53 -37.67 1.41
N SER A 69 25.16 -38.04 0.19
CA SER A 69 26.10 -38.33 -0.92
C SER A 69 26.21 -37.26 -2.00
N LYS A 70 25.46 -36.15 -1.90
CA LYS A 70 25.58 -35.03 -2.86
C LYS A 70 26.19 -33.79 -2.20
N PRO A 71 27.05 -33.03 -2.91
CA PRO A 71 27.56 -31.75 -2.42
C PRO A 71 26.39 -30.83 -2.11
N ARG A 72 26.55 -30.00 -1.05
CA ARG A 72 25.52 -29.13 -0.47
C ARG A 72 24.99 -28.13 -1.52
N GLU A 73 23.97 -28.55 -2.25
CA GLU A 73 23.27 -27.71 -3.24
C GLU A 73 22.16 -26.95 -2.50
N ASN A 74 22.07 -25.63 -2.72
CA ASN A 74 21.07 -24.81 -2.04
C ASN A 74 19.66 -25.29 -2.43
N PRO A 75 18.81 -25.69 -1.46
CA PRO A 75 17.47 -26.24 -1.75
C PRO A 75 16.53 -25.22 -2.42
N PHE A 76 16.89 -23.94 -2.41
CA PHE A 76 16.17 -22.84 -3.07
C PHE A 76 16.62 -22.56 -4.52
N ASN A 77 17.57 -23.31 -5.09
CA ASN A 77 17.98 -23.14 -6.49
C ASN A 77 16.85 -23.42 -7.50
N SER A 78 15.79 -24.13 -7.10
CA SER A 78 14.57 -24.33 -7.89
C SER A 78 13.55 -23.19 -7.73
N VAL A 79 13.61 -22.44 -6.61
CA VAL A 79 12.70 -21.34 -6.28
C VAL A 79 13.17 -20.03 -6.90
N PHE A 80 14.48 -19.78 -6.93
CA PHE A 80 15.05 -18.69 -7.70
C PHE A 80 15.12 -19.10 -9.18
N ARG A 81 14.31 -18.45 -10.02
CA ARG A 81 14.30 -18.63 -11.47
C ARG A 81 15.74 -18.61 -12.01
N GLN A 82 16.26 -19.78 -12.38
CA GLN A 82 17.51 -19.91 -13.12
C GLN A 82 17.44 -19.03 -14.37
N LYS A 83 18.43 -18.16 -14.56
CA LYS A 83 18.54 -17.33 -15.77
C LYS A 83 18.62 -18.28 -16.96
N ARG A 84 17.69 -18.16 -17.92
CA ARG A 84 17.60 -19.00 -19.14
C ARG A 84 18.82 -18.86 -20.09
N GLN A 85 19.90 -18.22 -19.63
CA GLN A 85 21.13 -17.91 -20.35
C GLN A 85 22.34 -18.62 -19.69
N ASN A 86 22.11 -19.66 -18.89
CA ASN A 86 23.19 -20.55 -18.43
C ASN A 86 23.57 -21.49 -19.57
N PHE A 87 24.47 -21.02 -20.45
CA PHE A 87 24.96 -21.78 -21.61
C PHE A 87 26.13 -22.72 -21.28
N ALA A 88 26.58 -22.75 -20.02
CA ALA A 88 27.75 -23.52 -19.58
C ALA A 88 27.55 -25.05 -19.58
N GLY A 89 26.32 -25.54 -19.81
CA GLY A 89 25.99 -26.97 -19.80
C GLY A 89 25.24 -27.48 -21.03
N LEU A 90 25.14 -26.70 -22.10
CA LEU A 90 24.38 -27.09 -23.29
C LEU A 90 25.29 -27.74 -24.36
N PRO A 91 24.87 -28.88 -24.95
CA PRO A 91 25.63 -29.55 -25.99
C PRO A 91 25.68 -28.73 -27.28
N HIS A 92 26.73 -28.95 -28.10
CA HIS A 92 27.06 -28.16 -29.29
C HIS A 92 25.97 -28.05 -30.38
N TYR A 93 24.90 -28.86 -30.30
CA TYR A 93 23.80 -28.84 -31.24
C TYR A 93 22.66 -27.86 -30.87
N CYS A 94 22.71 -27.21 -29.70
CA CYS A 94 21.69 -26.26 -29.28
C CYS A 94 21.98 -24.83 -29.80
N GLN A 95 21.27 -24.43 -30.85
CA GLN A 95 21.27 -23.05 -31.34
C GLN A 95 20.39 -22.17 -30.44
N CYS A 96 21.00 -21.43 -29.50
CA CYS A 96 20.28 -20.64 -28.50
C CYS A 96 19.83 -19.26 -28.97
N GLU A 97 20.41 -18.76 -30.07
CA GLU A 97 20.02 -17.48 -30.64
C GLU A 97 19.15 -17.74 -31.89
N PRO A 98 17.84 -17.43 -31.85
CA PRO A 98 17.02 -17.48 -33.05
C PRO A 98 17.56 -16.46 -34.06
N PRO A 99 17.65 -16.80 -35.36
CA PRO A 99 18.16 -15.89 -36.37
C PRO A 99 17.33 -14.60 -36.36
N LYS A 100 17.99 -13.47 -36.05
CA LYS A 100 17.37 -12.14 -36.08
C LYS A 100 16.83 -11.87 -37.49
N ARG A 101 15.53 -12.04 -37.69
CA ARG A 101 14.86 -11.57 -38.90
C ARG A 101 14.73 -10.06 -38.80
N ASN A 102 15.35 -9.35 -39.73
CA ASN A 102 15.25 -7.90 -39.82
C ASN A 102 13.89 -7.53 -40.45
N CYS A 103 12.83 -7.58 -39.66
CA CYS A 103 11.51 -7.16 -40.10
C CYS A 103 11.43 -5.61 -40.11
N PRO A 104 10.90 -4.98 -41.17
CA PRO A 104 10.71 -3.54 -41.19
C PRO A 104 9.71 -3.11 -40.10
N PRO A 105 9.84 -1.89 -39.55
CA PRO A 105 8.84 -1.30 -38.67
C PRO A 105 7.46 -1.29 -39.35
N GLY A 106 6.41 -1.60 -38.58
CA GLY A 106 5.05 -1.51 -39.06
C GLY A 106 4.66 -0.07 -39.43
N PRO A 107 3.61 0.12 -40.25
CA PRO A 107 3.12 1.45 -40.59
C PRO A 107 2.66 2.21 -39.34
N PRO A 108 2.76 3.55 -39.32
CA PRO A 108 2.19 4.38 -38.24
C PRO A 108 0.70 4.11 -38.06
N GLY A 109 0.24 4.09 -36.80
CA GLY A 109 -1.18 3.94 -36.49
C GLY A 109 -2.03 5.13 -37.01
N PRO A 110 -3.34 4.95 -37.15
CA PRO A 110 -4.25 6.04 -37.50
C PRO A 110 -4.25 7.14 -36.43
N SER A 111 -4.58 8.37 -36.83
CA SER A 111 -4.78 9.47 -35.89
C SER A 111 -5.83 9.12 -34.84
N GLY A 112 -5.60 9.53 -33.59
CA GLY A 112 -6.58 9.35 -32.52
C GLY A 112 -7.86 10.16 -32.76
N ASP A 113 -8.94 9.73 -32.12
CA ASP A 113 -10.24 10.40 -32.18
C ASP A 113 -10.17 11.80 -31.55
N GLN A 114 -11.09 12.68 -31.97
CA GLN A 114 -11.18 14.04 -31.44
C GLN A 114 -11.53 14.02 -29.95
N GLY A 115 -10.85 14.86 -29.16
CA GLY A 115 -11.14 15.02 -27.74
C GLY A 115 -12.55 15.58 -27.49
N ALA A 116 -13.14 15.20 -26.35
CA ALA A 116 -14.47 15.66 -25.96
C ALA A 116 -14.50 17.18 -25.69
N ASP A 117 -15.63 17.81 -25.99
CA ASP A 117 -15.85 19.24 -25.75
C ASP A 117 -15.72 19.63 -24.27
N GLY A 118 -15.12 20.79 -24.02
CA GLY A 118 -14.98 21.36 -22.68
C GLY A 118 -16.32 21.72 -22.05
N ARG A 119 -16.49 21.43 -20.74
CA ARG A 119 -17.69 21.80 -19.99
C ARG A 119 -17.78 23.33 -19.82
N LYS A 120 -18.96 23.90 -20.11
CA LYS A 120 -19.25 25.31 -19.82
C LYS A 120 -19.32 25.54 -18.31
N GLN A 121 -18.54 26.48 -17.81
CA GLN A 121 -18.59 26.93 -16.42
C GLN A 121 -19.87 27.75 -16.22
N VAL A 122 -20.85 27.17 -15.53
CA VAL A 122 -22.05 27.91 -15.13
C VAL A 122 -21.64 28.85 -14.01
N SER A 123 -21.81 30.15 -14.24
CA SER A 123 -21.46 31.21 -13.28
C SER A 123 -22.22 31.02 -11.97
N SER A 124 -21.47 30.94 -10.87
CA SER A 124 -21.98 30.78 -9.49
C SER A 124 -22.93 31.90 -9.05
N PHE A 125 -23.04 32.99 -9.82
CA PHE A 125 -23.96 34.11 -9.55
C PHE A 125 -25.45 33.72 -9.55
N MET A 126 -25.83 32.62 -10.22
CA MET A 126 -27.24 32.19 -10.27
C MET A 126 -27.72 31.52 -8.97
N LEU A 127 -26.80 31.06 -8.10
CA LEU A 127 -27.15 30.44 -6.81
C LEU A 127 -27.49 31.48 -5.72
N ILE A 128 -26.99 32.72 -5.82
CA ILE A 128 -27.19 33.75 -4.79
C ILE A 128 -28.60 34.36 -4.85
N ILE A 129 -29.25 34.38 -6.02
CA ILE A 129 -30.61 34.94 -6.18
C ILE A 129 -31.70 34.01 -5.61
N ILE A 130 -31.43 32.70 -5.47
CA ILE A 130 -32.44 31.70 -5.05
C ILE A 130 -32.48 31.50 -3.52
N TYR A 131 -31.42 31.86 -2.77
CA TYR A 131 -31.38 31.71 -1.31
C TYR A 131 -30.86 32.97 -0.59
N PRO A 132 -31.75 33.90 -0.20
CA PRO A 132 -31.45 34.86 0.85
C PRO A 132 -31.90 34.28 2.20
N ASN A 133 -30.98 33.75 3.00
CA ASN A 133 -31.14 33.70 4.46
C ASN A 133 -29.82 34.01 5.14
#